data_AF-A0A3A8JSL1-F1
#
_entry.id   AF-A0A3A8JSL1-F1
#
_cell.length_a   1.000
_cell.length_b   1.000
_cell.length_c   1.000
_cell.angle_alpha   90.00
_cell.angle_beta   90.00
_cell.angle_gamma   90.00
#
_symmetry.space_group_name_H-M   'P 1'
#
loop_
_entity.id
_entity.type
_entity.pdbx_description
1 polymer ?
#
loop_
_entity_poly.entity_id
_entity_poly.type
_entity_poly.pdbx_seq_one_letter_code
_entity_poly.pdbx_strand_id
1 'polypeptide(L)'
;MLVPPTTAQFRLVQAAPGAPAMDVYLAGNPTPVARAVAYGATTPYLTREPGAVTVELRPTGAAPGSQPVAVTPVRLDAGTRWTVVAAGQAGSTDSNAVLRTLLLRDNTVPADQGQARVRVVHAGSDAPTVGVDLGNDGSVEVASLGRFQDSGEQALVVSSGAALQVGLVTGNGGKVLTSFTVPALGSGTDTLIVATGLVSEPARAGDSFSLLTAGRDGTLAILRQNPTLYVLNASPDAPALDLFTGERELSDALPYGALSTSLQVPPGTYALDFFASTPGASRPTTAPVASATTPVLVPGERYLMVAAGSLSPSSPSVPAFTVLPLMERFANDPRNLRLRWVHAASDAPTVDVGPLGSERRVLPDAPFLGVPFASATAPDGLPLPSGGTVTLGVVPSDDANRAPRVRFNVTPRPDTRVFAVATDLPGAAPGAWDLQLLLVDTTRTPWTVSAQPREP
;
A
#
# COMPACT_ATOMS: atom_id res chain seq x y z
N MET A 1 -0.94 35.20 4.99
CA MET A 1 -0.70 36.44 5.75
C MET A 1 0.71 36.40 6.32
N LEU A 2 1.46 37.47 6.08
CA LEU A 2 2.85 37.64 6.51
C LEU A 2 2.98 37.61 8.04
N VAL A 3 4.12 37.17 8.56
CA VAL A 3 4.44 37.28 9.99
C VAL A 3 4.74 38.76 10.28
N PRO A 4 4.12 39.39 11.30
CA PRO A 4 4.44 40.77 11.66
C PRO A 4 5.93 40.94 11.96
N PRO A 5 6.56 42.07 11.57
CA PRO A 5 8.01 42.30 11.73
C PRO A 5 8.44 42.49 13.19
N THR A 6 7.53 42.37 14.16
CA THR A 6 7.77 42.45 15.60
C THR A 6 7.64 41.10 16.30
N THR A 7 7.30 40.03 15.58
CA THR A 7 7.03 38.72 16.15
C THR A 7 7.70 37.61 15.33
N ALA A 8 7.80 36.44 15.92
CA ALA A 8 8.20 35.21 15.25
C ALA A 8 7.19 34.10 15.52
N GLN A 9 7.18 33.07 14.68
CA GLN A 9 6.25 31.94 14.81
C GLN A 9 7.00 30.62 14.82
N PHE A 10 6.52 29.65 15.59
CA PHE A 10 6.96 28.26 15.45
C PHE A 10 5.82 27.27 15.64
N ARG A 11 5.98 26.05 15.11
CA ARG A 11 5.07 24.92 15.34
C ARG A 11 5.84 23.61 15.51
N LEU A 12 5.16 22.58 16.02
CA LEU A 12 5.62 21.20 16.02
C LEU A 12 4.83 20.39 14.99
N VAL A 13 5.52 19.58 14.20
CA VAL A 13 4.97 18.47 13.42
C VAL A 13 5.44 17.17 14.06
N GLN A 14 4.52 16.33 14.54
CA GLN A 14 4.86 15.05 15.15
C GLN A 14 4.83 13.93 14.11
N ALA A 15 6.01 13.61 13.57
CA ALA A 15 6.22 12.64 12.51
C ALA A 15 7.14 11.48 12.95
N ALA A 16 7.22 11.18 14.25
CA ALA A 16 7.97 10.03 14.75
C ALA A 16 7.03 8.84 15.04
N PRO A 17 7.04 7.76 14.24
CA PRO A 17 6.27 6.54 14.53
C PRO A 17 6.64 5.94 15.90
N GLY A 18 5.64 5.31 16.53
CA GLY A 18 5.76 4.70 17.86
C GLY A 18 5.87 5.70 19.03
N ALA A 19 5.97 7.00 18.76
CA ALA A 19 6.02 8.01 19.81
C ALA A 19 4.67 8.12 20.53
N PRO A 20 4.62 8.17 21.87
CA PRO A 20 3.40 8.57 22.56
C PRO A 20 3.03 10.01 22.18
N ALA A 21 1.82 10.45 22.52
CA ALA A 21 1.47 11.86 22.43
C ALA A 21 2.47 12.69 23.25
N MET A 22 2.90 13.83 22.69
CA MET A 22 3.93 14.68 23.29
C MET A 22 3.38 16.03 23.72
N ASP A 23 3.80 16.49 24.87
CA ASP A 23 3.68 17.87 25.32
C ASP A 23 4.91 18.65 24.85
N VAL A 24 4.68 19.88 24.40
CA VAL A 24 5.70 20.80 23.89
C VAL A 24 5.95 21.86 24.95
N TYR A 25 7.18 21.95 25.44
CA TYR A 25 7.61 22.93 26.41
C TYR A 25 8.61 23.91 25.80
N LEU A 26 8.72 25.08 26.41
CA LEU A 26 9.93 25.89 26.28
C LEU A 26 10.73 25.76 27.58
N ALA A 27 12.04 25.53 27.46
CA ALA A 27 12.91 25.35 28.60
C ALA A 27 12.75 26.50 29.61
N GLY A 28 12.68 26.14 30.90
CA GLY A 28 12.44 27.08 31.99
C GLY A 28 10.97 27.44 32.24
N ASN A 29 10.02 26.99 31.40
CA ASN A 29 8.58 27.16 31.64
C ASN A 29 7.94 25.82 32.08
N PRO A 30 7.27 25.75 33.25
CA PRO A 30 6.64 24.53 33.74
C PRO A 30 5.30 24.21 33.05
N THR A 31 4.78 25.11 32.20
CA THR A 31 3.53 24.91 31.46
C THR A 31 3.84 24.63 29.99
N PRO A 32 3.31 23.53 29.41
CA PRO A 32 3.50 23.25 28.00
C PRO A 32 2.74 24.27 27.14
N VAL A 33 3.36 24.65 26.02
CA VAL A 33 2.80 25.55 25.01
C VAL A 33 1.88 24.83 24.03
N ALA A 34 1.99 23.50 23.94
CA ALA A 34 1.03 22.61 23.29
C ALA A 34 1.00 21.27 24.03
N ARG A 35 -0.16 20.62 24.11
CA ARG A 35 -0.35 19.36 24.83
C ARG A 35 -0.80 18.25 23.89
N ALA A 36 -0.45 17.01 24.23
CA ALA A 36 -0.95 15.80 23.58
C ALA A 36 -0.85 15.79 22.05
N VAL A 37 0.27 16.29 21.51
CA VAL A 37 0.55 16.25 20.07
C VAL A 37 0.87 14.82 19.68
N ALA A 38 -0.11 14.11 19.13
CA ALA A 38 -0.02 12.71 18.70
C ALA A 38 0.74 12.56 17.38
N TYR A 39 1.20 11.33 17.09
CA TYR A 39 1.72 10.97 15.76
C TYR A 39 0.72 11.34 14.65
N GLY A 40 1.20 12.02 13.61
CA GLY A 40 0.34 12.55 12.54
C GLY A 40 -0.17 13.97 12.79
N ALA A 41 -0.02 14.52 14.00
CA ALA A 41 -0.54 15.84 14.35
C ALA A 41 0.49 16.96 14.18
N THR A 42 -0.02 18.15 13.85
CA THR A 42 0.75 19.39 13.73
C THR A 42 0.07 20.44 14.60
N THR A 43 0.85 21.17 15.41
CA THR A 43 0.30 22.29 16.18
C THR A 43 0.01 23.47 15.25
N PRO A 44 -0.92 24.36 15.62
CA PRO A 44 -0.95 25.70 15.05
C PRO A 44 0.40 26.41 15.26
N TYR A 45 0.66 27.45 14.46
CA TYR A 45 1.79 28.34 14.71
C TYR A 45 1.58 29.13 16.01
N LEU A 46 2.51 28.98 16.93
CA LEU A 46 2.59 29.74 18.17
C LEU A 46 3.39 31.02 17.91
N THR A 47 2.75 32.17 18.14
CA THR A 47 3.41 33.48 17.98
C THR A 47 4.17 33.83 19.26
N ARG A 48 5.42 34.33 19.10
CA ARG A 48 6.30 34.72 20.20
C ARG A 48 7.04 36.01 19.89
N GLU A 49 7.54 36.63 20.95
CA GLU A 49 8.55 37.67 20.82
C GLU A 49 9.84 37.09 20.23
N PRO A 50 10.57 37.85 19.41
CA PRO A 50 11.86 37.43 18.89
C PRO A 50 12.86 37.13 20.01
N GLY A 51 13.65 36.08 19.86
CA GLY A 51 14.61 35.65 20.87
C GLY A 51 15.05 34.19 20.73
N ALA A 52 16.03 33.80 21.55
CA ALA A 52 16.42 32.40 21.65
C ALA A 52 15.43 31.64 22.55
N VAL A 53 14.93 30.51 22.06
CA VAL A 53 14.11 29.57 22.83
C VAL A 53 14.67 28.17 22.68
N THR A 54 14.40 27.31 23.66
CA THR A 54 14.72 25.89 23.56
C THR A 54 13.41 25.11 23.66
N VAL A 55 13.02 24.46 22.57
CA VAL A 55 11.84 23.58 22.51
C VAL A 55 12.20 22.23 23.13
N GLU A 56 11.37 21.75 24.05
CA GLU A 56 11.55 20.48 24.73
C GLU A 56 10.31 19.61 24.51
N LEU A 57 10.51 18.37 24.06
CA LEU A 57 9.44 17.40 23.89
C LEU A 57 9.45 16.43 25.07
N ARG A 58 8.28 16.24 25.69
CA ARG A 58 8.07 15.28 26.78
C ARG A 58 6.83 14.44 26.48
N PRO A 59 6.79 13.14 26.83
CA PRO A 59 5.56 12.36 26.77
C PRO A 59 4.45 13.05 27.57
N THR A 60 3.23 13.06 27.04
CA THR A 60 2.08 13.66 27.72
C THR A 60 1.87 13.04 29.09
N GLY A 61 1.68 13.90 30.09
CA GLY A 61 1.54 13.49 31.49
C GLY A 61 2.86 13.26 32.22
N ALA A 62 4.02 13.35 31.56
CA ALA A 62 5.30 13.40 32.24
C ALA A 62 5.42 14.65 33.14
N ALA A 63 6.12 14.51 34.27
CA ALA A 63 6.35 15.64 35.16
C ALA A 63 7.09 16.78 34.41
N PRO A 64 6.73 18.06 34.59
CA PRO A 64 7.38 19.17 33.86
C PRO A 64 8.91 19.23 34.02
N GLY A 65 9.45 18.75 35.14
CA GLY A 65 10.89 18.66 35.40
C GLY A 65 11.58 17.39 34.91
N SER A 66 10.86 16.45 34.28
CA SER A 66 11.47 15.23 33.75
C SER A 66 12.38 15.54 32.57
N GLN A 67 13.32 14.64 32.29
CA GLN A 67 14.19 14.76 31.13
C GLN A 67 13.35 14.77 29.82
N PRO A 68 13.55 15.75 28.92
CA PRO A 68 12.95 15.73 27.59
C PRO A 68 13.44 14.55 26.75
N VAL A 69 12.57 14.01 25.90
CA VAL A 69 12.96 13.00 24.90
C VAL A 69 13.65 13.63 23.70
N ALA A 70 13.43 14.92 23.46
CA ALA A 70 14.16 15.71 22.48
C ALA A 70 14.25 17.18 22.91
N VAL A 71 15.34 17.84 22.51
CA VAL A 71 15.63 19.25 22.82
C VAL A 71 16.10 19.94 21.55
N THR A 72 15.48 21.07 21.20
CA THR A 72 15.77 21.82 19.98
C THR A 72 15.97 23.31 20.30
N PRO A 73 17.19 23.85 20.25
CA PRO A 73 17.38 25.29 20.30
C PRO A 73 16.87 25.93 19.01
N VAL A 74 16.14 27.04 19.13
CA VAL A 74 15.58 27.80 18.01
C VAL A 74 15.86 29.29 18.22
N ARG A 75 16.42 29.94 17.20
CA ARG A 75 16.56 31.40 17.17
C ARG A 75 15.39 32.01 16.42
N LEU A 76 14.45 32.57 17.16
CA LEU A 76 13.26 33.20 16.62
C LEU A 76 13.56 34.65 16.23
N ASP A 77 14.04 34.87 15.01
CA ASP A 77 14.24 36.23 14.49
C ASP A 77 12.90 36.86 14.07
N ALA A 78 12.79 38.18 14.16
CA ALA A 78 11.55 38.88 13.84
C ALA A 78 11.14 38.66 12.38
N GLY A 79 9.84 38.46 12.14
CA GLY A 79 9.29 38.13 10.82
C GLY A 79 9.55 36.70 10.34
N THR A 80 10.16 35.83 11.17
CA THR A 80 10.43 34.43 10.79
C THR A 80 9.36 33.46 11.27
N ARG A 81 9.31 32.32 10.59
CA ARG A 81 8.43 31.20 10.90
C ARG A 81 9.25 29.91 10.87
N TRP A 82 9.04 29.03 11.85
CA TRP A 82 9.81 27.81 12.01
C TRP A 82 8.92 26.59 12.20
N THR A 83 9.32 25.46 11.66
CA THR A 83 8.72 24.16 11.94
C THR A 83 9.75 23.27 12.62
N VAL A 84 9.42 22.77 13.80
CA VAL A 84 10.14 21.66 14.44
C VAL A 84 9.45 20.37 14.01
N VAL A 85 10.14 19.47 13.32
CA VAL A 85 9.62 18.15 12.95
C VAL A 85 10.21 17.11 13.90
N ALA A 86 9.39 16.46 14.71
CA ALA A 86 9.83 15.25 15.41
C ALA A 86 9.90 14.10 14.40
N ALA A 87 11.08 13.51 14.25
CA ALA A 87 11.44 12.54 13.23
C ALA A 87 12.14 11.33 13.84
N GLY A 88 12.33 10.27 13.06
CA GLY A 88 12.90 9.00 13.55
C GLY A 88 11.84 8.18 14.29
N GLN A 89 12.27 7.20 15.06
CA GLN A 89 11.43 6.21 15.71
C GLN A 89 11.59 6.27 17.22
N ALA A 90 10.47 6.34 17.93
CA ALA A 90 10.49 6.30 19.38
C ALA A 90 10.96 4.93 19.90
N GLY A 91 11.75 4.95 20.97
CA GLY A 91 12.29 3.73 21.59
C GLY A 91 13.42 3.05 20.82
N SER A 92 13.77 3.51 19.61
CA SER A 92 14.93 2.97 18.89
C SER A 92 16.25 3.41 19.53
N THR A 93 17.19 2.48 19.67
CA THR A 93 18.56 2.74 20.14
C THR A 93 19.56 2.87 18.98
N ASP A 94 19.15 2.62 17.74
CA ASP A 94 20.00 2.82 16.57
C ASP A 94 20.14 4.33 16.30
N SER A 95 21.37 4.83 16.27
CA SER A 95 21.67 6.24 16.00
C SER A 95 21.17 6.71 14.63
N ASN A 96 20.88 5.80 13.70
CA ASN A 96 20.32 6.11 12.39
C ASN A 96 18.79 6.11 12.35
N ALA A 97 18.14 5.68 13.43
CA ALA A 97 16.68 5.57 13.52
C ALA A 97 16.10 6.31 14.74
N VAL A 98 16.91 6.61 15.76
CA VAL A 98 16.45 7.22 17.02
C VAL A 98 15.70 8.52 16.81
N LEU A 99 14.63 8.70 17.61
CA LEU A 99 13.83 9.90 17.68
C LEU A 99 14.72 11.16 17.83
N ARG A 100 14.43 12.16 17.02
CA ARG A 100 15.11 13.46 17.01
C ARG A 100 14.18 14.56 16.53
N THR A 101 14.69 15.77 16.45
CA THR A 101 13.99 16.92 15.88
C THR A 101 14.75 17.51 14.71
N LEU A 102 14.04 17.87 13.65
CA LEU A 102 14.54 18.65 12.53
C LEU A 102 14.00 20.07 12.65
N LEU A 103 14.83 21.08 12.44
CA LEU A 103 14.43 22.48 12.50
C LEU A 103 14.41 23.05 11.08
N LEU A 104 13.25 23.52 10.65
CA LEU A 104 13.03 24.07 9.33
C LEU A 104 12.63 25.53 9.43
N ARG A 105 13.27 26.38 8.63
CA ARG A 105 12.84 27.76 8.43
C ARG A 105 11.79 27.81 7.33
N ASP A 106 10.57 28.17 7.69
CA ASP A 106 9.46 28.19 6.74
C ASP A 106 9.49 29.45 5.88
N ASN A 107 9.02 29.33 4.63
CA ASN A 107 8.77 30.48 3.79
C ASN A 107 7.59 31.28 4.38
N THR A 108 7.72 32.61 4.39
CA THR A 108 6.65 33.51 4.85
C THR A 108 5.93 34.20 3.70
N VAL A 109 6.46 34.08 2.48
CA VAL A 109 5.89 34.63 1.25
C VAL A 109 4.96 33.58 0.63
N PRO A 110 3.66 33.89 0.46
CA PRO A 110 2.72 33.00 -0.22
C PRO A 110 3.17 32.62 -1.64
N ALA A 111 2.68 31.48 -2.13
CA ALA A 111 2.81 31.10 -3.53
C ALA A 111 1.98 32.02 -4.45
N ASP A 112 2.32 32.02 -5.74
CA ASP A 112 1.55 32.77 -6.75
C ASP A 112 0.17 32.14 -6.95
N GLN A 113 -0.77 32.90 -7.51
CA GLN A 113 -2.11 32.38 -7.81
C GLN A 113 -2.06 31.23 -8.82
N GLY A 114 -2.89 30.22 -8.62
CA GLY A 114 -2.90 28.99 -9.41
C GLY A 114 -1.80 27.99 -9.04
N GLN A 115 -0.86 28.36 -8.17
CA GLN A 115 0.24 27.51 -7.72
C GLN A 115 0.15 27.20 -6.22
N ALA A 116 0.81 26.12 -5.83
CA ALA A 116 1.15 25.83 -4.44
C ALA A 116 2.67 25.61 -4.34
N ARG A 117 3.23 25.91 -3.18
CA ARG A 117 4.63 25.62 -2.85
C ARG A 117 4.69 24.41 -1.94
N VAL A 118 5.68 23.55 -2.18
CA VAL A 118 5.93 22.33 -1.43
C VAL A 118 7.36 22.33 -0.90
N ARG A 119 7.51 21.90 0.35
CA ARG A 119 8.80 21.48 0.91
C ARG A 119 8.68 20.05 1.37
N VAL A 120 9.62 19.20 1.00
CA VAL A 120 9.60 17.78 1.34
C VAL A 120 10.63 17.49 2.41
N VAL A 121 10.27 16.70 3.41
CA VAL A 121 11.14 16.29 4.52
C VAL A 121 11.13 14.78 4.61
N HIS A 122 12.29 14.17 4.73
CA HIS A 122 12.39 12.76 5.05
C HIS A 122 12.55 12.58 6.57
N ALA A 123 11.45 12.37 7.28
CA ALA A 123 11.43 12.09 8.72
C ALA A 123 11.50 10.60 9.08
N GLY A 124 11.37 9.69 8.11
CA GLY A 124 11.37 8.24 8.31
C GLY A 124 12.67 7.67 8.91
N SER A 125 12.54 6.55 9.61
CA SER A 125 13.64 5.88 10.34
C SER A 125 14.22 4.66 9.61
N ASP A 126 13.46 3.98 8.75
CA ASP A 126 13.88 2.74 8.07
C ASP A 126 13.78 2.81 6.54
N ALA A 127 13.15 3.87 6.00
CA ALA A 127 13.14 4.13 4.56
C ALA A 127 14.56 4.48 4.05
N PRO A 128 14.92 4.03 2.82
CA PRO A 128 16.19 4.39 2.20
C PRO A 128 16.20 5.88 1.80
N THR A 129 17.37 6.40 1.39
CA THR A 129 17.41 7.67 0.64
C THR A 129 16.53 7.55 -0.61
N VAL A 130 15.64 8.52 -0.82
CA VAL A 130 14.68 8.53 -1.93
C VAL A 130 14.87 9.76 -2.82
N GLY A 131 14.56 9.62 -4.09
CA GLY A 131 14.17 10.76 -4.92
C GLY A 131 12.67 11.06 -4.76
N VAL A 132 12.27 12.29 -5.05
CA VAL A 132 10.87 12.73 -5.01
C VAL A 132 10.46 13.25 -6.39
N ASP A 133 9.41 12.66 -6.95
CA ASP A 133 8.75 13.00 -8.21
C ASP A 133 7.36 13.58 -7.88
N LEU A 134 7.23 14.89 -8.05
CA LEU A 134 6.02 15.67 -7.83
C LEU A 134 5.21 15.74 -9.13
N GLY A 135 4.21 14.88 -9.22
CA GLY A 135 3.44 14.64 -10.45
C GLY A 135 3.39 13.14 -10.77
N ASN A 136 4.39 12.39 -10.30
CA ASN A 136 4.62 10.99 -10.63
C ASN A 136 4.63 10.80 -12.16
N ASP A 137 5.34 11.69 -12.85
CA ASP A 137 5.40 11.79 -14.31
C ASP A 137 6.77 11.34 -14.89
N GLY A 138 7.70 10.93 -14.02
CA GLY A 138 9.05 10.51 -14.38
C GLY A 138 10.09 11.62 -14.27
N SER A 139 9.69 12.87 -14.04
CA SER A 139 10.57 13.97 -13.64
C SER A 139 10.81 13.92 -12.14
N VAL A 140 12.07 13.91 -11.71
CA VAL A 140 12.43 13.87 -10.28
C VAL A 140 12.91 15.26 -9.85
N GLU A 141 12.10 15.97 -9.07
CA GLU A 141 12.39 17.34 -8.59
C GLU A 141 13.41 17.35 -7.44
N VAL A 142 13.44 16.27 -6.64
CA VAL A 142 14.45 16.09 -5.59
C VAL A 142 15.17 14.77 -5.84
N ALA A 143 16.36 14.81 -6.44
CA ALA A 143 17.06 13.61 -6.88
C ALA A 143 17.48 12.67 -5.73
N SER A 144 17.83 13.24 -4.58
CA SER A 144 18.34 12.49 -3.43
C SER A 144 18.01 13.21 -2.13
N LEU A 145 17.06 12.65 -1.39
CA LEU A 145 16.60 13.12 -0.10
C LEU A 145 16.92 12.05 0.95
N GLY A 146 18.02 12.25 1.68
CA GLY A 146 18.44 11.33 2.73
C GLY A 146 17.55 11.41 3.96
N ARG A 147 17.57 10.37 4.81
CA ARG A 147 16.92 10.41 6.12
C ARG A 147 17.34 11.67 6.89
N PHE A 148 16.37 12.31 7.51
CA PHE A 148 16.52 13.51 8.32
C PHE A 148 16.96 14.76 7.55
N GLN A 149 16.77 14.77 6.24
CA GLN A 149 16.99 15.94 5.37
C GLN A 149 15.67 16.48 4.83
N ASP A 150 15.75 17.66 4.22
CA ASP A 150 14.64 18.29 3.52
C ASP A 150 15.08 18.80 2.13
N SER A 151 14.11 19.15 1.29
CA SER A 151 14.34 19.60 -0.09
C SER A 151 15.02 20.97 -0.22
N GLY A 152 15.29 21.67 0.89
CA GLY A 152 15.89 22.99 0.94
C GLY A 152 14.89 24.13 1.13
N GLU A 153 15.41 25.34 1.31
CA GLU A 153 14.59 26.56 1.49
C GLU A 153 13.99 27.07 0.17
N GLN A 154 14.56 26.68 -0.98
CA GLN A 154 13.97 26.99 -2.28
C GLN A 154 12.68 26.18 -2.43
N ALA A 155 11.57 26.89 -2.62
CA ALA A 155 10.28 26.26 -2.72
C ALA A 155 10.14 25.46 -4.03
N LEU A 156 9.70 24.21 -3.92
CA LEU A 156 9.22 23.45 -5.07
C LEU A 156 7.82 23.96 -5.42
N VAL A 157 7.54 24.21 -6.70
CA VAL A 157 6.29 24.81 -7.13
C VAL A 157 5.49 23.78 -7.92
N VAL A 158 4.22 23.61 -7.57
CA VAL A 158 3.29 22.70 -8.24
C VAL A 158 1.99 23.43 -8.59
N SER A 159 1.26 22.91 -9.56
CA SER A 159 -0.08 23.41 -9.87
C SER A 159 -1.05 23.15 -8.70
N SER A 160 -1.92 24.11 -8.44
CA SER A 160 -2.99 23.98 -7.44
C SER A 160 -4.30 23.48 -8.06
N GLY A 161 -5.26 23.05 -7.23
CA GLY A 161 -6.63 22.74 -7.66
C GLY A 161 -6.87 21.31 -8.16
N ALA A 162 -5.81 20.51 -8.35
CA ALA A 162 -5.92 19.08 -8.64
C ALA A 162 -5.13 18.26 -7.61
N ALA A 163 -5.53 17.00 -7.40
CA ALA A 163 -4.77 16.08 -6.56
C ALA A 163 -3.36 15.90 -7.13
N LEU A 164 -2.36 15.97 -6.25
CA LEU A 164 -0.95 15.83 -6.61
C LEU A 164 -0.51 14.39 -6.36
N GLN A 165 -0.07 13.69 -7.40
CA GLN A 165 0.65 12.44 -7.21
C GLN A 165 2.06 12.73 -6.74
N VAL A 166 2.53 11.98 -5.75
CA VAL A 166 3.90 12.09 -5.25
C VAL A 166 4.53 10.70 -5.34
N GLY A 167 5.43 10.54 -6.29
CA GLY A 167 6.28 9.35 -6.43
C GLY A 167 7.52 9.46 -5.57
N LEU A 168 7.91 8.36 -4.94
CA LEU A 168 9.21 8.20 -4.31
C LEU A 168 9.99 7.14 -5.06
N VAL A 169 11.21 7.46 -5.46
CA VAL A 169 12.07 6.59 -6.27
C VAL A 169 13.35 6.26 -5.51
N THR A 170 13.97 5.10 -5.76
CA THR A 170 15.26 4.76 -5.16
C THR A 170 16.42 5.12 -6.09
N GLY A 171 17.38 5.94 -5.65
CA GLY A 171 18.56 6.33 -6.44
C GLY A 171 18.29 7.41 -7.49
N ASN A 172 19.35 7.96 -8.11
CA ASN A 172 19.25 9.01 -9.13
C ASN A 172 18.61 8.45 -10.42
N GLY A 173 17.30 8.62 -10.58
CA GLY A 173 16.51 8.14 -11.72
C GLY A 173 15.99 6.70 -11.61
N GLY A 174 15.95 6.12 -10.40
CA GLY A 174 15.72 4.69 -10.24
C GLY A 174 14.25 4.26 -10.05
N LYS A 175 14.09 2.97 -9.68
CA LYS A 175 12.81 2.28 -9.55
C LYS A 175 11.86 3.00 -8.57
N VAL A 176 10.59 3.12 -8.94
CA VAL A 176 9.52 3.60 -8.04
C VAL A 176 9.48 2.71 -6.81
N LEU A 177 9.71 3.31 -5.65
CA LEU A 177 9.56 2.68 -4.34
C LEU A 177 8.08 2.61 -3.96
N THR A 178 7.40 3.75 -4.05
CA THR A 178 5.97 3.90 -3.78
C THR A 178 5.49 5.25 -4.29
N SER A 179 4.18 5.44 -4.36
CA SER A 179 3.51 6.69 -4.66
C SER A 179 2.39 6.98 -3.65
N PHE A 180 1.98 8.24 -3.60
CA PHE A 180 0.91 8.75 -2.76
C PHE A 180 0.04 9.71 -3.56
N THR A 181 -1.25 9.79 -3.20
CA THR A 181 -2.17 10.80 -3.71
C THR A 181 -2.40 11.86 -2.66
N VAL A 182 -1.80 13.04 -2.85
CA VAL A 182 -2.04 14.21 -2.02
C VAL A 182 -3.32 14.91 -2.51
N PRO A 183 -4.29 15.21 -1.63
CA PRO A 183 -5.48 15.96 -2.00
C PRO A 183 -5.13 17.31 -2.66
N ALA A 184 -6.10 17.88 -3.39
CA ALA A 184 -5.87 19.13 -4.11
C ALA A 184 -5.32 20.24 -3.19
N LEU A 185 -4.16 20.76 -3.57
CA LEU A 185 -3.52 21.84 -2.84
C LEU A 185 -4.22 23.17 -3.15
N GLY A 186 -4.31 24.04 -2.15
CA GLY A 186 -4.91 25.36 -2.32
C GLY A 186 -4.00 26.30 -3.11
N SER A 187 -4.60 27.13 -3.96
CA SER A 187 -3.88 28.22 -4.63
C SER A 187 -3.27 29.19 -3.62
N GLY A 188 -2.01 29.58 -3.82
CA GLY A 188 -1.29 30.52 -2.96
C GLY A 188 -0.84 29.93 -1.61
N THR A 189 -0.86 28.60 -1.46
CA THR A 189 -0.51 27.94 -0.20
C THR A 189 0.92 27.39 -0.19
N ASP A 190 1.48 27.28 1.03
CA ASP A 190 2.70 26.53 1.30
C ASP A 190 2.33 25.25 2.06
N THR A 191 2.79 24.09 1.57
CA THR A 191 2.54 22.78 2.16
C THR A 191 3.85 22.09 2.50
N LEU A 192 3.99 21.66 3.74
CA LEU A 192 5.07 20.76 4.15
C LEU A 192 4.61 19.31 3.94
N ILE A 193 5.38 18.53 3.19
CA ILE A 193 5.17 17.09 3.00
C ILE A 193 6.28 16.36 3.76
N VAL A 194 5.91 15.54 4.72
CA VAL A 194 6.83 14.82 5.58
C VAL A 194 6.69 13.31 5.34
N ALA A 195 7.69 12.70 4.73
CA ALA A 195 7.78 11.24 4.62
C ALA A 195 8.14 10.64 5.99
N THR A 196 7.25 9.84 6.54
CA THR A 196 7.30 9.31 7.92
C THR A 196 6.79 7.87 7.97
N GLY A 197 6.79 7.23 9.13
CA GLY A 197 6.38 5.84 9.31
C GLY A 197 7.48 4.85 8.97
N LEU A 198 7.11 3.58 8.92
CA LEU A 198 7.98 2.43 8.76
C LEU A 198 7.72 1.71 7.42
N VAL A 199 8.74 1.58 6.58
CA VAL A 199 8.69 0.80 5.32
C VAL A 199 8.67 -0.70 5.60
N SER A 200 9.21 -1.11 6.75
CA SER A 200 9.15 -2.50 7.22
C SER A 200 7.74 -2.95 7.60
N GLU A 201 6.85 -2.01 7.94
CA GLU A 201 5.45 -2.30 8.25
C GLU A 201 4.59 -2.38 6.98
N PRO A 202 3.57 -3.26 6.95
CA PRO A 202 2.62 -3.30 5.85
C PRO A 202 1.96 -1.93 5.64
N ALA A 203 1.76 -1.50 4.38
CA ALA A 203 1.19 -0.19 4.02
C ALA A 203 -0.20 0.17 4.63
N ARG A 204 -0.87 -0.80 5.24
CA ARG A 204 -2.16 -0.65 5.95
C ARG A 204 -2.02 -0.47 7.46
N ALA A 205 -0.83 -0.67 8.02
CA ALA A 205 -0.57 -0.52 9.45
C ALA A 205 -0.75 0.94 9.89
N GLY A 206 -0.85 1.18 11.20
CA GLY A 206 -1.04 2.54 11.74
C GLY A 206 0.22 3.40 11.63
N ASP A 207 1.37 2.76 11.69
CA ASP A 207 2.73 3.31 11.66
C ASP A 207 3.47 3.01 10.37
N SER A 208 2.77 2.53 9.34
CA SER A 208 3.34 2.27 8.02
C SER A 208 3.89 3.52 7.36
N PHE A 209 4.79 3.35 6.40
CA PHE A 209 5.35 4.45 5.63
C PHE A 209 4.24 5.29 4.98
N SER A 210 4.26 6.58 5.27
CA SER A 210 3.17 7.53 5.03
C SER A 210 3.71 8.92 4.68
N LEU A 211 2.88 9.75 4.05
CA LEU A 211 3.12 11.19 3.93
C LEU A 211 2.23 11.95 4.91
N LEU A 212 2.82 12.67 5.85
CA LEU A 212 2.14 13.67 6.65
C LEU A 212 2.21 15.02 5.91
N THR A 213 1.05 15.60 5.62
CA THR A 213 0.94 16.90 4.96
C THR A 213 0.49 17.95 5.97
N ALA A 214 1.21 19.07 6.05
CA ALA A 214 0.93 20.15 6.98
C ALA A 214 0.88 21.50 6.25
N GLY A 215 -0.30 22.11 6.26
CA GLY A 215 -0.54 23.46 5.77
C GLY A 215 -0.37 24.48 6.88
N ARG A 216 -0.69 25.74 6.65
CA ARG A 216 -0.49 26.82 7.64
C ARG A 216 -1.16 26.56 8.99
N ASP A 217 -2.39 26.05 8.97
CA ASP A 217 -3.26 25.98 10.15
C ASP A 217 -3.19 24.62 10.89
N GLY A 218 -2.31 23.71 10.43
CA GLY A 218 -2.09 22.41 11.06
C GLY A 218 -1.95 21.27 10.05
N THR A 219 -2.20 20.05 10.53
CA THR A 219 -2.19 18.85 9.67
C THR A 219 -3.34 18.93 8.68
N LEU A 220 -3.04 18.65 7.41
CA LEU A 220 -4.05 18.48 6.35
C LEU A 220 -4.45 17.01 6.25
N ALA A 221 -3.48 16.11 6.21
CA ALA A 221 -3.71 14.67 6.16
C ALA A 221 -2.46 13.86 6.54
N ILE A 222 -2.68 12.64 7.03
CA ILE A 222 -1.69 11.55 6.96
C ILE A 222 -2.14 10.57 5.88
N LEU A 223 -1.30 10.40 4.86
CA LEU A 223 -1.62 9.70 3.63
C LEU A 223 -0.88 8.36 3.62
N ARG A 224 -1.65 7.29 3.49
CA ARG A 224 -1.09 5.96 3.20
C ARG A 224 -0.68 5.87 1.74
N GLN A 225 0.19 4.91 1.46
CA GLN A 225 0.63 4.60 0.10
C GLN A 225 -0.57 4.33 -0.82
N ASN A 226 -0.46 4.70 -2.09
CA ASN A 226 -1.44 4.35 -3.11
C ASN A 226 -1.69 2.82 -3.13
N PRO A 227 -2.91 2.35 -3.43
CA PRO A 227 -3.21 0.92 -3.48
C PRO A 227 -2.32 0.18 -4.49
N THR A 228 -1.98 -1.07 -4.18
CA THR A 228 -1.23 -1.96 -5.07
C THR A 228 -2.12 -3.06 -5.62
N LEU A 229 -2.04 -3.31 -6.91
CA LEU A 229 -2.73 -4.40 -7.61
C LEU A 229 -1.70 -5.39 -8.14
N TYR A 230 -2.12 -6.64 -8.17
CA TYR A 230 -1.52 -7.70 -8.95
C TYR A 230 -2.62 -8.32 -9.80
N VAL A 231 -2.33 -8.64 -11.05
CA VAL A 231 -3.26 -9.32 -11.95
C VAL A 231 -2.73 -10.72 -12.23
N LEU A 232 -3.55 -11.73 -11.99
CA LEU A 232 -3.26 -13.10 -12.34
C LEU A 232 -4.10 -13.46 -13.56
N ASN A 233 -3.45 -13.88 -14.65
CA ASN A 233 -4.15 -14.46 -15.78
C ASN A 233 -4.44 -15.94 -15.49
N ALA A 234 -5.68 -16.25 -15.15
CA ALA A 234 -6.19 -17.60 -14.93
C ALA A 234 -7.31 -17.95 -15.94
N SER A 235 -7.31 -17.31 -17.12
CA SER A 235 -8.26 -17.61 -18.19
C SER A 235 -7.62 -18.62 -19.15
N PRO A 236 -8.16 -19.86 -19.26
CA PRO A 236 -7.50 -20.98 -19.93
C PRO A 236 -7.39 -20.83 -21.45
N ASP A 237 -8.28 -20.07 -22.07
CA ASP A 237 -8.33 -19.82 -23.51
C ASP A 237 -7.84 -18.40 -23.89
N ALA A 238 -7.48 -17.58 -22.90
CA ALA A 238 -6.92 -16.27 -23.16
C ALA A 238 -5.52 -16.39 -23.78
N PRO A 239 -5.20 -15.59 -24.81
CA PRO A 239 -3.82 -15.38 -25.22
C PRO A 239 -3.05 -14.66 -24.09
N ALA A 240 -1.77 -14.38 -24.30
CA ALA A 240 -1.10 -13.38 -23.48
C ALA A 240 -1.91 -12.06 -23.53
N LEU A 241 -2.11 -11.42 -22.38
CA LEU A 241 -2.98 -10.27 -22.24
C LEU A 241 -2.19 -9.01 -21.95
N ASP A 242 -2.45 -7.94 -22.72
CA ASP A 242 -2.07 -6.59 -22.34
C ASP A 242 -3.21 -5.98 -21.51
N LEU A 243 -2.88 -5.29 -20.43
CA LEU A 243 -3.85 -4.70 -19.51
C LEU A 243 -3.71 -3.18 -19.51
N PHE A 244 -4.82 -2.47 -19.72
CA PHE A 244 -4.88 -1.02 -19.74
C PHE A 244 -5.89 -0.45 -18.74
N THR A 245 -5.63 0.79 -18.32
CA THR A 245 -6.64 1.67 -17.71
C THR A 245 -6.63 3.01 -18.45
N GLY A 246 -7.70 3.31 -19.17
CA GLY A 246 -7.67 4.38 -20.16
C GLY A 246 -6.52 4.12 -21.14
N GLU A 247 -5.67 5.12 -21.37
CA GLU A 247 -4.51 5.00 -22.28
C GLU A 247 -3.24 4.45 -21.63
N ARG A 248 -3.23 4.26 -20.30
CA ARG A 248 -2.06 3.77 -19.58
C ARG A 248 -2.04 2.26 -19.60
N GLU A 249 -0.96 1.69 -20.12
CA GLU A 249 -0.64 0.28 -19.95
C GLU A 249 -0.23 0.00 -18.49
N LEU A 250 -0.80 -1.06 -17.93
CA LEU A 250 -0.50 -1.55 -16.60
C LEU A 250 0.34 -2.83 -16.65
N SER A 251 0.08 -3.73 -17.60
CA SER A 251 0.86 -4.96 -17.78
C SER A 251 0.93 -5.31 -19.25
N ASP A 252 2.12 -5.66 -19.71
CA ASP A 252 2.40 -6.11 -21.09
C ASP A 252 2.47 -7.65 -21.13
N ALA A 253 1.82 -8.25 -22.12
CA ALA A 253 1.94 -9.65 -22.51
C ALA A 253 1.82 -10.68 -21.38
N LEU A 254 0.85 -10.54 -20.46
CA LEU A 254 0.66 -11.43 -19.31
C LEU A 254 0.14 -12.82 -19.74
N PRO A 255 0.98 -13.88 -19.75
CA PRO A 255 0.54 -15.20 -20.21
C PRO A 255 -0.32 -15.91 -19.16
N TYR A 256 -1.04 -16.96 -19.58
CA TYR A 256 -1.77 -17.83 -18.66
C TYR A 256 -0.87 -18.35 -17.53
N GLY A 257 -1.40 -18.35 -16.30
CA GLY A 257 -0.74 -18.78 -15.08
C GLY A 257 0.23 -17.77 -14.48
N ALA A 258 0.51 -16.65 -15.16
CA ALA A 258 1.43 -15.63 -14.68
C ALA A 258 0.75 -14.53 -13.88
N LEU A 259 1.52 -13.99 -12.93
CA LEU A 259 1.16 -12.84 -12.11
C LEU A 259 1.90 -11.61 -12.64
N SER A 260 1.19 -10.49 -12.75
CA SER A 260 1.80 -9.21 -13.12
C SER A 260 2.84 -8.78 -12.07
N THR A 261 3.68 -7.82 -12.44
CA THR A 261 4.44 -7.07 -11.44
C THR A 261 3.49 -6.25 -10.53
N SER A 262 4.01 -5.67 -9.44
CA SER A 262 3.22 -4.83 -8.56
C SER A 262 2.83 -3.52 -9.27
N LEU A 263 1.53 -3.25 -9.35
CA LEU A 263 0.98 -2.08 -10.03
C LEU A 263 0.42 -1.12 -8.99
N GLN A 264 0.99 0.07 -8.88
CA GLN A 264 0.47 1.09 -7.98
C GLN A 264 -0.31 2.15 -8.76
N VAL A 265 -1.53 2.42 -8.31
CA VAL A 265 -2.44 3.38 -8.93
C VAL A 265 -3.02 4.30 -7.86
N PRO A 266 -3.42 5.54 -8.20
CA PRO A 266 -4.16 6.38 -7.26
C PRO A 266 -5.37 5.65 -6.65
N PRO A 267 -5.87 6.06 -5.47
CA PRO A 267 -7.10 5.51 -4.92
C PRO A 267 -8.29 5.87 -5.79
N GLY A 268 -9.17 4.90 -6.04
CA GLY A 268 -10.34 5.11 -6.90
C GLY A 268 -10.83 3.83 -7.56
N THR A 269 -11.77 4.00 -8.48
CA THR A 269 -12.32 2.92 -9.30
C THR A 269 -11.75 3.01 -10.70
N TYR A 270 -11.39 1.86 -11.28
CA TYR A 270 -10.75 1.77 -12.60
C TYR A 270 -11.51 0.83 -13.51
N ALA A 271 -11.63 1.21 -14.78
CA ALA A 271 -11.94 0.27 -15.85
C ALA A 271 -10.63 -0.41 -16.28
N LEU A 272 -10.61 -1.74 -16.20
CA LEU A 272 -9.53 -2.60 -16.64
C LEU A 272 -9.93 -3.18 -17.99
N ASP A 273 -9.19 -2.81 -19.03
CA ASP A 273 -9.40 -3.31 -20.39
C ASP A 273 -8.28 -4.28 -20.76
N PHE A 274 -8.66 -5.48 -21.16
CA PHE A 274 -7.76 -6.55 -21.54
C PHE A 274 -7.74 -6.65 -23.06
N PHE A 275 -6.56 -6.72 -23.65
CA PHE A 275 -6.34 -6.91 -25.07
C PHE A 275 -5.52 -8.18 -25.29
N ALA A 276 -5.71 -8.82 -26.44
CA ALA A 276 -4.76 -9.82 -26.88
C ALA A 276 -3.42 -9.13 -27.14
N SER A 277 -2.33 -9.73 -26.64
CA SER A 277 -1.04 -9.07 -26.63
C SER A 277 -0.54 -8.72 -28.03
N THR A 278 -0.11 -7.48 -28.19
CA THR A 278 0.51 -6.99 -29.42
C THR A 278 1.81 -6.27 -29.10
N PRO A 279 2.85 -6.33 -29.94
CA PRO A 279 4.10 -5.63 -29.66
C PRO A 279 3.90 -4.11 -29.51
N GLY A 280 4.30 -3.57 -28.36
CA GLY A 280 4.32 -2.13 -28.08
C GLY A 280 3.39 -1.74 -26.93
N ALA A 281 3.66 -0.57 -26.33
CA ALA A 281 2.98 -0.11 -25.11
C ALA A 281 1.75 0.79 -25.36
N SER A 282 1.35 0.97 -26.61
CA SER A 282 0.21 1.83 -26.97
C SER A 282 -1.09 1.05 -26.94
N ARG A 283 -2.13 1.62 -26.33
CA ARG A 283 -3.46 1.02 -26.29
C ARG A 283 -3.98 0.72 -27.71
N PRO A 284 -4.44 -0.51 -27.98
CA PRO A 284 -5.09 -0.82 -29.26
C PRO A 284 -6.37 0.01 -29.47
N THR A 285 -6.66 0.36 -30.73
CA THR A 285 -7.91 1.06 -31.11
C THR A 285 -9.10 0.13 -31.30
N THR A 286 -8.86 -1.19 -31.34
CA THR A 286 -9.91 -2.21 -31.37
C THR A 286 -10.65 -2.26 -30.04
N ALA A 287 -11.80 -2.96 -30.00
CA ALA A 287 -12.43 -3.25 -28.72
C ALA A 287 -11.53 -4.19 -27.89
N PRO A 288 -11.52 -4.06 -26.55
CA PRO A 288 -10.86 -5.03 -25.68
C PRO A 288 -11.51 -6.41 -25.80
N VAL A 289 -10.72 -7.47 -25.59
CA VAL A 289 -11.23 -8.85 -25.55
C VAL A 289 -12.07 -9.11 -24.30
N ALA A 290 -11.81 -8.35 -23.23
CA ALA A 290 -12.64 -8.30 -22.04
C ALA A 290 -12.43 -6.98 -21.29
N SER A 291 -13.43 -6.56 -20.52
CA SER A 291 -13.34 -5.41 -19.62
C SER A 291 -13.94 -5.74 -18.27
N ALA A 292 -13.36 -5.18 -17.21
CA ALA A 292 -13.90 -5.27 -15.87
C ALA A 292 -13.74 -3.95 -15.12
N THR A 293 -14.55 -3.71 -14.11
CA THR A 293 -14.41 -2.55 -13.23
C THR A 293 -13.92 -3.00 -11.86
N THR A 294 -12.88 -2.35 -11.34
CA THR A 294 -12.37 -2.64 -9.99
C THR A 294 -13.40 -2.22 -8.93
N PRO A 295 -13.35 -2.77 -7.70
CA PRO A 295 -13.92 -2.07 -6.57
C PRO A 295 -13.19 -0.72 -6.36
N VAL A 296 -13.71 0.11 -5.45
CA VAL A 296 -12.98 1.28 -4.99
C VAL A 296 -11.70 0.82 -4.31
N LEU A 297 -10.55 1.17 -4.89
CA LEU A 297 -9.24 0.82 -4.38
C LEU A 297 -8.83 1.82 -3.30
N VAL A 298 -8.58 1.28 -2.10
CA VAL A 298 -8.34 2.06 -0.88
C VAL A 298 -6.83 2.23 -0.62
N PRO A 299 -6.35 3.40 -0.17
CA PRO A 299 -4.94 3.60 0.21
C PRO A 299 -4.44 2.55 1.21
N GLY A 300 -3.21 2.06 0.99
CA GLY A 300 -2.52 1.07 1.83
C GLY A 300 -2.97 -0.38 1.61
N GLU A 301 -4.03 -0.61 0.85
CA GLU A 301 -4.53 -1.96 0.56
C GLU A 301 -3.85 -2.58 -0.67
N ARG A 302 -3.82 -3.92 -0.68
CA ARG A 302 -3.27 -4.74 -1.76
C ARG A 302 -4.33 -5.67 -2.31
N TYR A 303 -4.40 -5.80 -3.62
CA TYR A 303 -5.44 -6.55 -4.33
C TYR A 303 -4.84 -7.56 -5.30
N LEU A 304 -5.40 -8.77 -5.33
CA LEU A 304 -5.25 -9.72 -6.42
C LEU A 304 -6.48 -9.62 -7.32
N MET A 305 -6.28 -9.30 -8.59
CA MET A 305 -7.31 -9.36 -9.63
C MET A 305 -7.11 -10.67 -10.39
N VAL A 306 -8.02 -11.63 -10.23
CA VAL A 306 -7.95 -12.91 -10.94
C VAL A 306 -8.80 -12.82 -12.20
N ALA A 307 -8.16 -12.75 -13.37
CA ALA A 307 -8.83 -12.89 -14.66
C ALA A 307 -9.15 -14.37 -14.88
N ALA A 308 -10.43 -14.74 -14.84
CA ALA A 308 -10.92 -16.13 -14.82
C ALA A 308 -12.00 -16.35 -15.88
N GLY A 309 -12.32 -17.62 -16.16
CA GLY A 309 -13.32 -17.99 -17.16
C GLY A 309 -12.83 -17.87 -18.60
N SER A 310 -13.71 -18.16 -19.56
CA SER A 310 -13.34 -18.27 -20.98
C SER A 310 -13.69 -17.02 -21.78
N LEU A 311 -12.78 -16.56 -22.64
CA LEU A 311 -13.06 -15.52 -23.65
C LEU A 311 -14.02 -16.03 -24.73
N SER A 312 -13.95 -17.32 -25.05
CA SER A 312 -14.83 -18.00 -26.02
C SER A 312 -15.43 -19.26 -25.40
N PRO A 313 -16.45 -19.13 -24.52
CA PRO A 313 -17.06 -20.27 -23.84
C PRO A 313 -17.57 -21.32 -24.81
N SER A 314 -17.27 -22.59 -24.54
CA SER A 314 -17.66 -23.72 -25.40
C SER A 314 -19.17 -24.00 -25.39
N SER A 315 -19.88 -23.53 -24.36
CA SER A 315 -21.33 -23.66 -24.23
C SER A 315 -21.89 -22.56 -23.30
N PRO A 316 -23.22 -22.32 -23.29
CA PRO A 316 -23.84 -21.32 -22.42
C PRO A 316 -23.69 -21.58 -20.92
N SER A 317 -23.36 -22.81 -20.51
CA SER A 317 -23.15 -23.17 -19.10
C SER A 317 -21.73 -22.86 -18.60
N VAL A 318 -20.78 -22.63 -19.50
CA VAL A 318 -19.41 -22.24 -19.13
C VAL A 318 -19.39 -20.73 -18.92
N PRO A 319 -19.05 -20.24 -17.72
CA PRO A 319 -18.96 -18.82 -17.46
C PRO A 319 -17.99 -18.11 -18.41
N ALA A 320 -18.45 -16.97 -18.96
CA ALA A 320 -17.61 -16.07 -19.71
C ALA A 320 -16.53 -15.44 -18.82
N PHE A 321 -15.51 -14.89 -19.47
CA PHE A 321 -14.42 -14.17 -18.82
C PHE A 321 -14.94 -13.15 -17.81
N THR A 322 -14.30 -13.14 -16.64
CA THR A 322 -14.58 -12.19 -15.57
C THR A 322 -13.31 -11.89 -14.80
N VAL A 323 -13.34 -10.80 -14.01
CA VAL A 323 -12.26 -10.47 -13.08
C VAL A 323 -12.80 -10.54 -11.66
N LEU A 324 -12.19 -11.38 -10.84
CA LEU A 324 -12.48 -11.50 -9.42
C LEU A 324 -11.49 -10.64 -8.61
N PRO A 325 -11.94 -9.52 -8.02
CA PRO A 325 -11.10 -8.69 -7.16
C PRO A 325 -11.04 -9.25 -5.74
N LEU A 326 -9.83 -9.49 -5.23
CA LEU A 326 -9.58 -10.03 -3.90
C LEU A 326 -8.62 -9.13 -3.13
N MET A 327 -9.11 -8.50 -2.06
CA MET A 327 -8.24 -7.81 -1.11
C MET A 327 -7.42 -8.84 -0.30
N GLU A 328 -6.12 -8.58 -0.07
CA GLU A 328 -5.19 -9.51 0.60
C GLU A 328 -5.72 -9.97 1.97
N ARG A 329 -5.82 -9.04 2.92
CA ARG A 329 -6.41 -9.14 4.28
C ARG A 329 -6.33 -10.47 5.05
N PHE A 330 -5.36 -11.33 4.79
CA PHE A 330 -5.06 -12.49 5.62
C PHE A 330 -4.84 -12.09 7.09
N ALA A 331 -5.32 -12.93 8.01
CA ALA A 331 -5.03 -12.76 9.42
C ALA A 331 -3.52 -12.94 9.69
N ASN A 332 -3.00 -12.27 10.71
CA ASN A 332 -1.65 -12.53 11.19
C ASN A 332 -1.62 -13.85 11.95
N ASP A 333 -0.83 -14.81 11.48
CA ASP A 333 -0.67 -16.12 12.08
C ASP A 333 0.77 -16.62 11.90
N PRO A 334 1.65 -16.39 12.88
CA PRO A 334 3.07 -16.74 12.74
C PRO A 334 3.33 -18.25 12.82
N ARG A 335 2.31 -19.06 13.13
CA ARG A 335 2.45 -20.51 13.35
C ARG A 335 1.98 -21.34 12.15
N ASN A 336 1.13 -20.78 11.31
CA ASN A 336 0.45 -21.51 10.24
C ASN A 336 0.62 -20.82 8.89
N LEU A 337 0.37 -21.57 7.81
CA LEU A 337 0.00 -21.00 6.52
C LEU A 337 -1.44 -20.49 6.62
N ARG A 338 -1.74 -19.29 6.13
CA ARG A 338 -3.11 -18.84 5.86
C ARG A 338 -3.41 -19.03 4.37
N LEU A 339 -4.26 -20.00 4.06
CA LEU A 339 -4.65 -20.33 2.69
C LEU A 339 -6.08 -19.85 2.40
N ARG A 340 -6.24 -19.08 1.33
CA ARG A 340 -7.55 -18.67 0.81
C ARG A 340 -7.77 -19.35 -0.53
N TRP A 341 -8.71 -20.29 -0.57
CA TRP A 341 -9.13 -20.92 -1.82
C TRP A 341 -9.87 -19.93 -2.71
N VAL A 342 -9.53 -19.93 -4.00
CA VAL A 342 -10.16 -19.14 -5.05
C VAL A 342 -10.56 -20.08 -6.18
N HIS A 343 -11.83 -20.07 -6.55
CA HIS A 343 -12.36 -20.91 -7.62
C HIS A 343 -12.46 -20.09 -8.91
N ALA A 344 -11.50 -20.30 -9.82
CA ALA A 344 -11.38 -19.65 -11.12
C ALA A 344 -11.65 -20.60 -12.31
N ALA A 345 -11.81 -21.91 -12.06
CA ALA A 345 -12.17 -22.90 -13.06
C ALA A 345 -13.64 -22.75 -13.49
N SER A 346 -13.88 -22.36 -14.73
CA SER A 346 -15.21 -22.18 -15.32
C SER A 346 -15.90 -23.50 -15.68
N ASP A 347 -15.13 -24.58 -15.91
CA ASP A 347 -15.71 -25.87 -16.29
C ASP A 347 -16.09 -26.76 -15.10
N ALA A 348 -15.69 -26.37 -13.88
CA ALA A 348 -16.09 -27.05 -12.66
C ALA A 348 -17.33 -26.40 -12.01
N PRO A 349 -18.25 -27.20 -11.43
CA PRO A 349 -19.40 -26.69 -10.68
C PRO A 349 -18.94 -26.06 -9.36
N THR A 350 -19.89 -25.61 -8.54
CA THR A 350 -19.58 -25.23 -7.15
C THR A 350 -18.85 -26.37 -6.43
N VAL A 351 -17.75 -26.05 -5.75
CA VAL A 351 -16.85 -27.04 -5.15
C VAL A 351 -16.78 -26.95 -3.64
N ASP A 352 -16.59 -28.12 -3.01
CA ASP A 352 -16.06 -28.25 -1.66
C ASP A 352 -14.58 -28.64 -1.74
N VAL A 353 -13.76 -28.06 -0.86
CA VAL A 353 -12.33 -28.30 -0.81
C VAL A 353 -11.86 -28.49 0.62
N GLY A 354 -11.07 -29.54 0.84
CA GLY A 354 -10.53 -29.83 2.15
C GLY A 354 -9.47 -30.92 2.17
N PRO A 355 -8.76 -31.07 3.30
CA PRO A 355 -7.90 -32.21 3.54
C PRO A 355 -8.67 -33.53 3.38
N LEU A 356 -7.98 -34.56 2.90
CA LEU A 356 -8.56 -35.90 2.80
C LEU A 356 -8.59 -36.60 4.16
N GLY A 357 -9.74 -37.20 4.50
CA GLY A 357 -9.86 -38.10 5.65
C GLY A 357 -9.18 -39.46 5.43
N SER A 358 -9.29 -40.36 6.41
CA SER A 358 -8.72 -41.72 6.34
C SER A 358 -9.23 -42.54 5.15
N GLU A 359 -10.45 -42.27 4.69
CA GLU A 359 -11.05 -42.91 3.51
C GLU A 359 -10.66 -42.24 2.17
N ARG A 360 -9.73 -41.28 2.19
CA ARG A 360 -9.34 -40.47 1.01
C ARG A 360 -10.50 -39.67 0.40
N ARG A 361 -11.46 -39.26 1.24
CA ARG A 361 -12.60 -38.41 0.88
C ARG A 361 -12.46 -37.03 1.49
N VAL A 362 -13.05 -36.03 0.83
CA VAL A 362 -13.20 -34.70 1.42
C VAL A 362 -14.18 -34.79 2.59
N LEU A 363 -13.79 -34.29 3.75
CA LEU A 363 -14.61 -34.38 4.96
C LEU A 363 -15.88 -33.52 4.85
N PRO A 364 -17.00 -33.91 5.49
CA PRO A 364 -18.24 -33.12 5.44
C PRO A 364 -18.14 -31.71 6.03
N ASP A 365 -17.24 -31.53 6.99
CA ASP A 365 -16.87 -30.27 7.63
C ASP A 365 -15.63 -29.65 6.96
N ALA A 366 -15.43 -29.94 5.67
CA ALA A 366 -14.33 -29.35 4.91
C ALA A 366 -14.30 -27.82 5.09
N PRO A 367 -13.10 -27.24 5.19
CA PRO A 367 -12.97 -25.83 5.54
C PRO A 367 -13.47 -24.87 4.45
N PHE A 368 -13.61 -25.35 3.23
CA PHE A 368 -14.06 -24.57 2.08
C PHE A 368 -15.30 -25.25 1.48
N LEU A 369 -16.49 -24.86 1.91
CA LEU A 369 -17.75 -25.43 1.44
C LEU A 369 -18.44 -24.49 0.45
N GLY A 370 -19.05 -25.08 -0.58
CA GLY A 370 -19.97 -24.37 -1.47
C GLY A 370 -19.34 -23.19 -2.18
N VAL A 371 -18.08 -23.30 -2.62
CA VAL A 371 -17.39 -22.19 -3.30
C VAL A 371 -17.82 -22.19 -4.77
N PRO A 372 -18.56 -21.18 -5.27
CA PRO A 372 -18.94 -21.12 -6.68
C PRO A 372 -17.81 -20.53 -7.54
N PHE A 373 -17.92 -20.66 -8.86
CA PHE A 373 -17.05 -19.98 -9.82
C PHE A 373 -16.96 -18.48 -9.53
N ALA A 374 -15.78 -17.90 -9.79
CA ALA A 374 -15.46 -16.49 -9.56
C ALA A 374 -15.75 -16.06 -8.11
N SER A 375 -15.42 -16.93 -7.15
CA SER A 375 -15.51 -16.64 -5.73
C SER A 375 -14.28 -17.14 -4.96
N ALA A 376 -14.14 -16.64 -3.75
CA ALA A 376 -13.09 -17.02 -2.84
C ALA A 376 -13.64 -17.20 -1.42
N THR A 377 -12.93 -18.01 -0.65
CA THR A 377 -13.21 -18.24 0.77
C THR A 377 -12.90 -17.01 1.62
N ALA A 378 -13.12 -17.07 2.93
CA ALA A 378 -13.01 -15.94 3.84
C ALA A 378 -11.63 -15.21 3.73
N PRO A 379 -11.62 -13.86 3.83
CA PRO A 379 -10.40 -13.06 3.62
C PRO A 379 -9.30 -13.37 4.63
N ASP A 380 -9.64 -13.76 5.85
CA ASP A 380 -8.67 -14.11 6.90
C ASP A 380 -7.82 -15.34 6.54
N GLY A 381 -8.26 -16.15 5.55
CA GLY A 381 -7.65 -17.41 5.16
C GLY A 381 -7.85 -18.52 6.20
N LEU A 382 -7.85 -19.78 5.77
CA LEU A 382 -7.85 -20.92 6.68
C LEU A 382 -6.42 -21.18 7.19
N PRO A 383 -6.21 -21.36 8.51
CA PRO A 383 -4.93 -21.81 9.02
C PRO A 383 -4.69 -23.29 8.67
N LEU A 384 -3.60 -23.55 7.95
CA LEU A 384 -3.06 -24.89 7.73
C LEU A 384 -1.78 -25.06 8.56
N PRO A 385 -1.76 -25.97 9.54
CA PRO A 385 -0.58 -26.21 10.37
C PRO A 385 0.63 -26.66 9.55
N SER A 386 1.80 -26.14 9.91
CA SER A 386 3.07 -26.66 9.42
C SER A 386 3.37 -28.04 10.00
N GLY A 387 4.05 -28.91 9.26
CA GLY A 387 4.47 -30.22 9.78
C GLY A 387 4.44 -31.37 8.76
N GLY A 388 4.03 -31.09 7.51
CA GLY A 388 4.04 -32.07 6.44
C GLY A 388 3.28 -31.57 5.22
N THR A 389 3.22 -32.39 4.18
CA THR A 389 2.37 -32.12 3.02
C THR A 389 0.92 -32.45 3.35
N VAL A 390 0.02 -31.53 3.00
CA VAL A 390 -1.43 -31.70 3.10
C VAL A 390 -1.97 -31.90 1.69
N THR A 391 -2.64 -33.02 1.46
CA THR A 391 -3.38 -33.27 0.22
C THR A 391 -4.78 -32.69 0.33
N LEU A 392 -5.06 -31.66 -0.46
CA LEU A 392 -6.38 -31.07 -0.62
C LEU A 392 -7.15 -31.79 -1.73
N GLY A 393 -8.33 -32.32 -1.41
CA GLY A 393 -9.26 -32.84 -2.41
C GLY A 393 -10.26 -31.78 -2.84
N VAL A 394 -10.62 -31.78 -4.12
CA VAL A 394 -11.67 -30.93 -4.70
C VAL A 394 -12.81 -31.82 -5.17
N VAL A 395 -14.03 -31.52 -4.75
CA VAL A 395 -15.26 -32.27 -5.11
C VAL A 395 -16.38 -31.32 -5.50
N PRO A 396 -17.34 -31.73 -6.35
CA PRO A 396 -18.60 -31.01 -6.48
C PRO A 396 -19.30 -30.93 -5.12
N SER A 397 -19.85 -29.77 -4.77
CA SER A 397 -20.52 -29.56 -3.48
C SER A 397 -21.77 -30.43 -3.28
N ASP A 398 -22.38 -30.91 -4.36
CA ASP A 398 -23.54 -31.80 -4.37
C ASP A 398 -23.18 -33.30 -4.47
N ASP A 399 -21.88 -33.64 -4.53
CA ASP A 399 -21.43 -35.03 -4.63
C ASP A 399 -21.52 -35.75 -3.28
N ALA A 400 -22.56 -36.56 -3.11
CA ALA A 400 -22.79 -37.35 -1.90
C ALA A 400 -21.62 -38.30 -1.55
N ASN A 401 -20.83 -38.73 -2.54
CA ASN A 401 -19.70 -39.64 -2.34
C ASN A 401 -18.45 -38.88 -1.85
N ARG A 402 -18.36 -37.56 -2.07
CA ARG A 402 -17.20 -36.70 -1.75
C ARG A 402 -15.84 -37.31 -2.11
N ALA A 403 -15.80 -38.09 -3.19
CA ALA A 403 -14.56 -38.63 -3.74
C ALA A 403 -13.89 -37.54 -4.57
N PRO A 404 -12.64 -37.12 -4.25
CA PRO A 404 -11.97 -36.03 -4.93
C PRO A 404 -11.87 -36.29 -6.42
N ARG A 405 -12.34 -35.32 -7.23
CA ARG A 405 -12.15 -35.30 -8.69
C ARG A 405 -10.73 -34.90 -9.03
N VAL A 406 -10.15 -34.02 -8.21
CA VAL A 406 -8.76 -33.57 -8.30
C VAL A 406 -8.16 -33.49 -6.90
N ARG A 407 -6.85 -33.70 -6.81
CA ARG A 407 -6.07 -33.54 -5.59
C ARG A 407 -4.89 -32.61 -5.82
N PHE A 408 -4.54 -31.83 -4.81
CA PHE A 408 -3.37 -30.96 -4.81
C PHE A 408 -2.60 -31.12 -3.52
N ASN A 409 -1.29 -31.26 -3.63
CA ASN A 409 -0.41 -31.20 -2.48
C ASN A 409 -0.01 -29.77 -2.18
N VAL A 410 -0.19 -29.38 -0.92
CA VAL A 410 0.29 -28.12 -0.37
C VAL A 410 1.24 -28.46 0.77
N THR A 411 2.37 -27.75 0.86
CA THR A 411 3.31 -27.89 1.97
C THR A 411 3.26 -26.61 2.80
N PRO A 412 2.45 -26.54 3.88
CA PRO A 412 2.29 -25.36 4.70
C PRO A 412 3.61 -24.92 5.34
N ARG A 413 3.90 -23.62 5.22
CA ARG A 413 5.02 -22.98 5.92
C ARG A 413 4.47 -21.99 6.96
N PRO A 414 5.06 -21.89 8.16
CA PRO A 414 4.64 -20.89 9.14
C PRO A 414 4.77 -19.47 8.59
N ASP A 415 3.90 -18.57 9.04
CA ASP A 415 3.91 -17.14 8.66
C ASP A 415 3.84 -16.93 7.14
N THR A 416 3.11 -17.81 6.43
CA THR A 416 2.87 -17.64 4.99
C THR A 416 1.41 -17.35 4.69
N ARG A 417 1.19 -16.60 3.62
CA ARG A 417 -0.14 -16.13 3.18
C ARG A 417 -0.29 -16.42 1.70
N VAL A 418 -1.27 -17.25 1.34
CA VAL A 418 -1.39 -17.76 -0.03
C VAL A 418 -2.83 -17.73 -0.52
N PHE A 419 -3.04 -17.13 -1.69
CA PHE A 419 -4.23 -17.42 -2.50
C PHE A 419 -3.98 -18.69 -3.29
N ALA A 420 -4.84 -19.69 -3.13
CA ALA A 420 -4.80 -20.94 -3.88
C ALA A 420 -5.86 -20.88 -4.98
N VAL A 421 -5.45 -20.46 -6.18
CA VAL A 421 -6.34 -20.21 -7.32
C VAL A 421 -6.44 -21.44 -8.18
N ALA A 422 -7.58 -22.13 -8.14
CA ALA A 422 -7.86 -23.30 -8.97
C ALA A 422 -8.51 -22.88 -10.28
N THR A 423 -7.86 -23.20 -11.40
CA THR A 423 -8.25 -22.84 -12.77
C THR A 423 -8.23 -24.06 -13.69
N ASP A 424 -8.98 -24.01 -14.78
CA ASP A 424 -8.90 -25.00 -15.84
C ASP A 424 -7.55 -24.90 -16.56
N LEU A 425 -7.00 -26.04 -17.01
CA LEU A 425 -5.81 -26.06 -17.86
C LEU A 425 -6.15 -25.61 -19.29
N PRO A 426 -5.25 -24.88 -19.97
CA PRO A 426 -5.41 -24.56 -21.38
C PRO A 426 -5.59 -25.82 -22.23
N GLY A 427 -6.64 -25.84 -23.05
CA GLY A 427 -6.98 -26.98 -23.90
C GLY A 427 -7.64 -28.17 -23.19
N ALA A 428 -7.99 -28.04 -21.91
CA ALA A 428 -8.79 -29.04 -21.20
C ALA A 428 -10.12 -29.29 -21.93
N ALA A 429 -10.56 -30.55 -21.93
CA ALA A 429 -11.89 -30.87 -22.43
C ALA A 429 -12.96 -30.42 -21.40
N PRO A 430 -14.12 -29.92 -21.84
CA PRO A 430 -15.19 -29.51 -20.93
C PRO A 430 -15.57 -30.62 -19.95
N GLY A 431 -15.57 -30.29 -18.65
CA GLY A 431 -15.90 -31.25 -17.59
C GLY A 431 -14.85 -32.33 -17.31
N ALA A 432 -13.63 -32.22 -17.86
CA ALA A 432 -12.55 -33.18 -17.60
C ALA A 432 -11.95 -33.06 -16.20
N TRP A 433 -12.18 -31.94 -15.49
CA TRP A 433 -11.52 -31.63 -14.22
C TRP A 433 -9.98 -31.61 -14.35
N ASP A 434 -9.48 -31.20 -15.51
CA ASP A 434 -8.07 -30.92 -15.74
C ASP A 434 -7.70 -29.57 -15.10
N LEU A 435 -7.68 -29.53 -13.77
CA LEU A 435 -7.44 -28.32 -13.00
C LEU A 435 -5.95 -28.14 -12.68
N GLN A 436 -5.52 -26.87 -12.63
CA GLN A 436 -4.24 -26.43 -12.10
C GLN A 436 -4.47 -25.54 -10.88
N LEU A 437 -3.60 -25.67 -9.88
CA LEU A 437 -3.62 -24.81 -8.70
C LEU A 437 -2.46 -23.81 -8.77
N LEU A 438 -2.78 -22.54 -8.91
CA LEU A 438 -1.82 -21.44 -8.88
C LEU A 438 -1.75 -20.88 -7.46
N LEU A 439 -0.60 -21.02 -6.81
CA LEU A 439 -0.35 -20.49 -5.47
C LEU A 439 0.29 -19.12 -5.57
N VAL A 440 -0.49 -18.07 -5.28
CA VAL A 440 -0.01 -16.69 -5.18
C VAL A 440 0.42 -16.42 -3.74
N ASP A 441 1.73 -16.34 -3.50
CA ASP A 441 2.33 -16.07 -2.20
C ASP A 441 2.44 -14.56 -1.96
N THR A 442 1.74 -14.07 -0.94
CA THR A 442 1.68 -12.65 -0.56
C THR A 442 2.56 -12.32 0.64
N THR A 443 3.35 -13.28 1.10
CA THR A 443 4.16 -13.15 2.32
C THR A 443 5.20 -12.04 2.17
N ARG A 444 5.77 -11.88 0.98
CA ARG A 444 6.78 -10.87 0.67
C ARG A 444 6.39 -10.08 -0.58
N THR A 445 6.92 -8.86 -0.70
CA THR A 445 6.78 -8.02 -1.89
C THR A 445 8.08 -8.09 -2.70
N PRO A 446 8.03 -8.27 -4.04
CA PRO A 446 6.83 -8.51 -4.84
C PRO A 446 6.21 -9.89 -4.55
N TRP A 447 4.89 -10.01 -4.72
CA TRP A 447 4.20 -11.30 -4.67
C TRP A 447 4.71 -12.23 -5.77
N THR A 448 4.64 -13.53 -5.52
CA THR A 448 5.06 -14.55 -6.48
C THR A 448 3.92 -15.52 -6.76
N VAL A 449 3.97 -16.19 -7.92
CA VAL A 449 3.06 -17.27 -8.25
C VAL A 449 3.84 -18.53 -8.58
N SER A 450 3.31 -19.68 -8.16
CA SER A 450 3.82 -20.99 -8.57
C SER A 450 2.67 -21.91 -8.93
N ALA A 451 2.87 -22.75 -9.94
CA ALA A 451 1.89 -23.76 -10.32
C ALA A 451 2.14 -25.05 -9.54
N GLN A 452 1.08 -25.63 -8.98
CA GLN A 452 1.06 -26.97 -8.45
C GLN A 452 0.32 -27.88 -9.43
N PRO A 453 0.96 -28.96 -9.92
CA PRO A 453 0.27 -29.94 -10.73
C PRO A 453 -0.76 -30.69 -9.90
N ARG A 454 -1.81 -31.19 -10.55
CA ARG A 454 -2.69 -32.17 -9.92
C ARG A 454 -1.93 -33.45 -9.58
N GLU A 455 -2.31 -34.09 -8.49
CA GLU A 455 -1.90 -35.47 -8.24
C GLU A 455 -2.79 -36.46 -9.02
N PRO A 456 -2.20 -37.53 -9.56
CA PRO A 456 -2.94 -38.60 -10.23
C PRO A 456 -3.83 -39.43 -9.29
#